data_AF-A0A8T3BIL2-F1
#
_entry.id   AF-A0A8T3BIL2-F1
#
_cell.length_a   1.000
_cell.length_b   1.000
_cell.length_c   1.000
_cell.angle_alpha   90.00
_cell.angle_beta   90.00
_cell.angle_gamma   90.00
#
_symmetry.space_group_name_H-M   'P 1'
#
loop_
_entity.id
_entity.type
_entity.pdbx_description
1 polymer ?
#
loop_
_entity_poly.entity_id
_entity_poly.type
_entity_poly.pdbx_seq_one_letter_code
_entity_poly.pdbx_strand_id
1 'polypeptide(L)'
;MAINIVSVSTLLSSSILLLLLIASCSSTRFGYPASPGNVLRSGEELSTNKSLSIGNYTLIMQKDCNLVLYENDDAIWESNTSEMGINCSLVLHSNGELHIFSDVGAPVWRTETSQLNGKYALVLQPNGNVVVYGSPIWSTGTHTQRKAMNVPPTNSAPNFENP
;
A
#
# COMPACT_ATOMS: atom_id res chain seq x y z
N MET A 1 23.44 67.95 -46.62
CA MET A 1 22.99 68.37 -45.29
C MET A 1 21.55 68.86 -45.44
N ALA A 2 20.56 68.05 -45.08
CA ALA A 2 19.15 68.41 -45.17
C ALA A 2 18.39 67.73 -44.04
N ILE A 3 17.68 68.54 -43.26
CA ILE A 3 16.86 68.20 -42.10
C ILE A 3 15.45 67.95 -42.62
N ASN A 4 14.75 66.92 -42.12
CA ASN A 4 13.31 66.76 -42.33
C ASN A 4 12.57 66.35 -41.04
N ILE A 5 11.92 67.38 -40.51
CA ILE A 5 10.60 67.55 -39.85
C ILE A 5 9.82 66.30 -39.37
N VAL A 6 9.20 66.51 -38.21
CA VAL A 6 8.48 65.64 -37.24
C VAL A 6 7.07 65.20 -37.71
N SER A 7 6.61 64.02 -37.25
CA SER A 7 5.19 63.61 -37.14
C SER A 7 5.02 62.73 -35.89
N VAL A 8 4.45 63.21 -34.75
CA VAL A 8 3.03 63.13 -34.31
C VAL A 8 2.50 61.69 -34.23
N SER A 9 1.93 61.09 -33.17
CA SER A 9 1.65 61.41 -31.76
C SER A 9 1.04 60.17 -31.03
N THR A 10 1.40 59.98 -29.75
CA THR A 10 0.67 59.43 -28.57
C THR A 10 0.02 58.01 -28.49
N LEU A 11 0.62 57.19 -27.61
CA LEU A 11 0.10 56.47 -26.42
C LEU A 11 -1.19 55.62 -26.48
N LEU A 12 -1.06 54.31 -26.16
CA LEU A 12 -1.99 53.59 -25.28
C LEU A 12 -1.23 52.58 -24.39
N SER A 13 -1.52 52.67 -23.10
CA SER A 13 -1.15 51.79 -22.00
C SER A 13 -1.77 50.39 -22.13
N SER A 14 -1.08 49.35 -21.65
CA SER A 14 -1.57 48.45 -20.59
C SER A 14 -0.67 47.22 -20.46
N SER A 15 -0.21 47.01 -19.23
CA SER A 15 -0.03 45.72 -18.55
C SER A 15 -0.32 44.47 -19.38
N ILE A 16 0.69 43.64 -19.66
CA ILE A 16 0.66 42.17 -19.76
C ILE A 16 2.14 41.72 -19.93
N LEU A 17 2.49 40.57 -19.35
CA LEU A 17 3.83 39.98 -19.13
C LEU A 17 4.58 40.61 -17.94
N LEU A 18 4.66 40.02 -16.75
CA LEU A 18 4.87 38.60 -16.46
C LEU A 18 4.41 38.29 -15.02
N LEU A 19 3.20 37.75 -14.88
CA LEU A 19 2.77 37.00 -13.69
C LEU A 19 3.36 35.59 -13.82
N LEU A 20 4.50 35.33 -13.18
CA LEU A 20 4.92 33.97 -12.87
C LEU A 20 4.84 33.76 -11.35
N LEU A 21 3.61 33.47 -10.94
CA LEU A 21 3.30 32.55 -9.85
C LEU A 21 4.13 31.29 -10.03
N ILE A 22 5.10 30.99 -9.16
CA ILE A 22 5.16 29.69 -8.46
C ILE A 22 5.96 29.89 -7.17
N ALA A 23 5.28 30.18 -6.06
CA ALA A 23 5.82 29.80 -4.77
C ALA A 23 5.70 28.26 -4.69
N SER A 24 6.67 27.58 -5.28
CA SER A 24 6.83 26.14 -5.15
C SER A 24 7.20 25.86 -3.70
N CYS A 25 6.21 25.78 -2.82
CA CYS A 25 6.36 24.97 -1.62
C CYS A 25 6.39 23.53 -2.13
N SER A 26 7.56 23.11 -2.58
CA SER A 26 7.88 21.72 -2.77
C SER A 26 7.78 21.09 -1.40
N SER A 27 6.56 20.71 -1.02
CA SER A 27 6.36 19.66 -0.04
C SER A 27 6.94 18.42 -0.70
N THR A 28 8.25 18.25 -0.62
CA THR A 28 8.86 16.94 -0.71
C THR A 28 8.27 16.18 0.45
N ARG A 29 7.10 15.57 0.22
CA ARG A 29 6.72 14.40 0.99
C ARG A 29 7.87 13.45 0.71
N PHE A 30 8.81 13.34 1.65
CA PHE A 30 9.53 12.10 1.80
C PHE A 30 8.43 11.06 1.97
N GLY A 31 8.07 10.43 0.86
CA GLY A 31 7.24 9.25 0.87
C GLY A 31 8.07 8.22 1.59
N TYR A 32 7.99 8.20 2.92
CA TYR A 32 8.10 6.94 3.61
C TYR A 32 7.17 6.01 2.83
N PRO A 33 7.69 4.93 2.22
CA PRO A 33 6.80 3.96 1.58
C PRO A 33 5.72 3.69 2.60
N ALA A 34 4.45 3.90 2.23
CA ALA A 34 3.34 3.70 3.15
C ALA A 34 3.58 2.33 3.76
N SER A 35 3.98 2.30 5.04
CA SER A 35 4.15 1.04 5.73
C SER A 35 2.82 0.33 5.52
N PRO A 36 2.80 -0.92 5.06
CA PRO A 36 1.63 -1.75 5.30
C PRO A 36 1.31 -1.51 6.77
N GLY A 37 0.06 -1.10 7.04
CA GLY A 37 -0.30 -0.61 8.36
C GLY A 37 0.02 -1.65 9.45
N ASN A 38 -0.36 -1.38 10.68
CA ASN A 38 -0.08 -2.33 11.76
C ASN A 38 -1.05 -3.54 11.78
N VAL A 39 -1.77 -3.81 10.68
CA VAL A 39 -2.84 -4.82 10.60
C VAL A 39 -2.78 -5.62 9.30
N LEU A 40 -2.87 -6.95 9.41
CA LEU A 40 -3.08 -7.89 8.32
C LEU A 40 -4.40 -8.66 8.56
N ARG A 41 -5.36 -8.59 7.64
CA ARG A 41 -6.69 -9.22 7.78
C ARG A 41 -6.70 -10.65 7.23
N SER A 42 -7.68 -11.45 7.65
CA SER A 42 -7.90 -12.76 7.05
C SER A 42 -8.01 -12.69 5.53
N GLY A 43 -7.22 -13.52 4.84
CA GLY A 43 -7.11 -13.57 3.39
C GLY A 43 -6.15 -12.55 2.78
N GLU A 44 -5.58 -11.65 3.58
CA GLU A 44 -4.45 -10.81 3.17
C GLU A 44 -3.12 -11.54 3.42
N GLU A 45 -2.10 -11.10 2.70
CA GLU A 45 -0.74 -11.64 2.74
C GLU A 45 0.27 -10.53 3.03
N LEU A 46 1.25 -10.86 3.86
CA LEU A 46 2.49 -10.11 4.01
C LEU A 46 3.60 -10.82 3.24
N SER A 47 3.79 -10.40 1.98
CA SER A 47 4.77 -10.99 1.07
C SER A 47 6.22 -10.71 1.50
N THR A 48 7.17 -11.41 0.86
CA THR A 48 8.61 -11.22 1.06
C THR A 48 9.04 -9.75 1.13
N ASN A 49 9.83 -9.41 2.15
CA ASN A 49 10.33 -8.07 2.49
C ASN A 49 9.24 -7.01 2.77
N LYS A 50 8.00 -7.42 3.03
CA LYS A 50 6.95 -6.53 3.54
C LYS A 50 6.85 -6.66 5.05
N SER A 51 6.41 -5.58 5.68
CA SER A 51 6.29 -5.50 7.13
C SER A 51 4.99 -4.85 7.59
N LEU A 52 4.55 -5.21 8.79
CA LEU A 52 3.64 -4.39 9.59
C LEU A 52 4.50 -3.52 10.51
N SER A 53 4.16 -2.25 10.68
CA SER A 53 4.96 -1.35 11.52
C SER A 53 4.09 -0.40 12.35
N ILE A 54 4.51 -0.14 13.59
CA ILE A 54 3.94 0.90 14.46
C ILE A 54 4.98 1.37 15.47
N GLY A 55 5.20 2.68 15.56
CA GLY A 55 6.24 3.24 16.43
C GLY A 55 7.62 2.70 16.05
N ASN A 56 8.32 2.12 17.03
CA ASN A 56 9.61 1.46 16.89
C ASN A 56 9.50 -0.04 16.57
N TYR A 57 8.29 -0.60 16.50
CA TYR A 57 8.11 -2.03 16.24
C TYR A 57 7.87 -2.31 14.76
N THR A 58 8.53 -3.35 14.25
CA THR A 58 8.39 -3.81 12.87
C THR A 58 8.31 -5.34 12.84
N LEU A 59 7.21 -5.90 12.36
CA LEU A 59 7.09 -7.33 12.05
C LEU A 59 7.29 -7.52 10.55
N ILE A 60 8.37 -8.20 10.13
CA ILE A 60 8.76 -8.33 8.73
C ILE A 60 8.87 -9.79 8.31
N MET A 61 8.31 -10.12 7.15
CA MET A 61 8.57 -11.38 6.46
C MET A 61 9.86 -11.22 5.65
N GLN A 62 10.99 -11.71 6.17
CA GLN A 62 12.30 -11.50 5.56
C GLN A 62 12.53 -12.37 4.31
N LYS A 63 13.50 -11.98 3.48
CA LYS A 63 13.87 -12.67 2.24
C LYS A 63 14.34 -14.11 2.45
N ASP A 64 14.97 -14.37 3.59
CA ASP A 64 15.46 -15.69 4.01
C ASP A 64 14.35 -16.57 4.58
N CYS A 65 13.08 -16.17 4.48
CA CYS A 65 11.92 -16.87 5.02
C CYS A 65 11.79 -16.86 6.54
N ASN A 66 12.52 -16.01 7.25
CA ASN A 66 12.30 -15.79 8.68
C ASN A 66 11.28 -14.67 8.92
N LEU A 67 10.27 -14.92 9.75
CA LEU A 67 9.35 -13.88 10.21
C LEU A 67 9.91 -13.31 11.51
N VAL A 68 10.27 -12.03 11.51
CA VAL A 68 10.99 -11.41 12.63
C VAL A 68 10.26 -10.17 13.11
N LEU A 69 10.14 -10.05 14.42
CA LEU A 69 9.70 -8.83 15.10
C LEU A 69 10.93 -8.09 15.62
N TYR A 70 11.08 -6.86 15.19
CA TYR A 70 12.10 -5.93 15.67
C TYR A 70 11.51 -4.87 16.60
N GLU A 71 12.32 -4.46 17.57
CA GLU A 71 12.21 -3.20 18.29
C GLU A 71 13.43 -2.34 17.91
N ASN A 72 13.21 -1.27 17.14
CA ASN A 72 14.29 -0.57 16.43
C ASN A 72 15.05 -1.54 15.51
N ASP A 73 16.34 -1.78 15.79
CA ASP A 73 17.20 -2.69 15.04
C ASP A 73 17.42 -4.03 15.77
N ASP A 74 16.83 -4.20 16.96
CA ASP A 74 16.99 -5.40 17.78
C ASP A 74 15.87 -6.41 17.49
N ALA A 75 16.24 -7.62 17.08
CA ALA A 75 15.29 -8.72 16.91
C ALA A 75 14.84 -9.22 18.29
N ILE A 76 13.55 -9.08 18.61
CA ILE A 76 12.98 -9.45 19.91
C ILE A 76 12.15 -10.74 19.88
N TRP A 77 11.74 -11.18 18.68
CA TRP A 77 11.09 -12.47 18.45
C TRP A 77 11.27 -12.91 16.99
N GLU A 78 11.36 -14.21 16.75
CA GLU A 78 11.43 -14.79 15.40
C GLU A 78 10.74 -16.16 15.31
N SER A 79 10.30 -16.51 14.11
CA SER A 79 9.72 -17.83 13.82
C SER A 79 10.75 -18.96 13.75
N ASN A 80 12.05 -18.63 13.68
CA ASN A 80 13.16 -19.56 13.48
C ASN A 80 13.03 -20.36 12.18
N THR A 81 12.67 -19.68 11.08
CA THR A 81 12.42 -20.29 9.76
C THR A 81 13.37 -19.83 8.66
N SER A 82 14.51 -19.23 9.06
CA SER A 82 15.55 -18.82 8.12
C SER A 82 16.02 -20.00 7.26
N GLU A 83 16.18 -19.74 5.96
CA GLU A 83 16.63 -20.67 4.91
C GLU A 83 15.74 -21.91 4.70
N MET A 84 14.54 -21.95 5.29
CA MET A 84 13.61 -23.07 5.12
C MET A 84 12.76 -23.00 3.83
N GLY A 85 12.95 -21.97 3.01
CA GLY A 85 12.18 -21.78 1.77
C GLY A 85 12.71 -20.65 0.89
N ILE A 86 11.93 -20.28 -0.12
CA ILE A 86 12.19 -19.12 -0.98
C ILE A 86 10.89 -18.35 -1.22
N ASN A 87 11.04 -17.03 -1.41
CA ASN A 87 9.93 -16.10 -1.67
C ASN A 87 8.76 -16.27 -0.69
N CYS A 88 9.08 -16.36 0.59
CA CYS A 88 8.07 -16.69 1.59
C CYS A 88 7.10 -15.56 1.89
N SER A 89 5.89 -15.94 2.26
CA SER A 89 4.84 -15.02 2.64
C SER A 89 4.13 -15.47 3.90
N LEU A 90 3.74 -14.50 4.73
CA LEU A 90 2.89 -14.73 5.89
C LEU A 90 1.43 -14.49 5.49
N VAL A 91 0.57 -15.49 5.70
CA VAL A 91 -0.86 -15.42 5.39
C VAL A 91 -1.66 -15.63 6.66
N LEU A 92 -2.64 -14.76 6.92
CA LEU A 92 -3.65 -14.99 7.94
C LEU A 92 -4.87 -15.68 7.31
N HIS A 93 -5.13 -16.92 7.69
CA HIS A 93 -6.26 -17.67 7.16
C HIS A 93 -7.60 -17.24 7.78
N SER A 94 -8.70 -17.65 7.15
CA SER A 94 -10.06 -17.41 7.63
C SER A 94 -10.40 -18.16 8.92
N ASN A 95 -9.59 -19.13 9.33
CA ASN A 95 -9.73 -19.87 10.59
C ASN A 95 -8.89 -19.25 11.73
N GLY A 96 -8.22 -18.12 11.49
CA GLY A 96 -7.38 -17.47 12.51
C GLY A 96 -6.00 -18.11 12.70
N GLU A 97 -5.61 -19.06 11.85
CA GLU A 97 -4.25 -19.61 11.84
C GLU A 97 -3.35 -18.74 10.96
N LEU A 98 -2.16 -18.41 11.45
CA LEU A 98 -1.10 -17.77 10.64
C LEU A 98 -0.22 -18.86 10.06
N HIS A 99 0.10 -18.73 8.77
CA HIS A 99 0.96 -19.65 8.05
C HIS A 99 2.08 -18.87 7.37
N ILE A 100 3.30 -19.40 7.41
CA ILE A 100 4.36 -19.00 6.49
C ILE A 100 4.37 -19.99 5.33
N PHE A 101 4.12 -19.51 4.12
CA PHE A 101 4.28 -20.27 2.90
C PHE A 101 5.60 -19.97 2.23
N SER A 102 6.06 -20.94 1.45
CA SER A 102 7.19 -20.85 0.54
C SER A 102 6.69 -21.20 -0.85
N ASP A 103 7.30 -20.66 -1.90
CA ASP A 103 6.98 -21.06 -3.29
C ASP A 103 7.38 -22.51 -3.59
N VAL A 104 8.13 -23.15 -2.68
CA VAL A 104 8.49 -24.55 -2.75
C VAL A 104 7.90 -25.32 -1.57
N GLY A 105 7.03 -26.29 -1.89
CA GLY A 105 6.59 -27.32 -0.95
C GLY A 105 5.42 -26.94 -0.03
N ALA A 106 5.45 -27.53 1.17
CA ALA A 106 4.44 -27.38 2.21
C ALA A 106 4.65 -26.07 3.01
N PRO A 107 3.67 -25.63 3.83
CA PRO A 107 3.88 -24.50 4.73
C PRO A 107 5.11 -24.71 5.62
N VAL A 108 5.91 -23.66 5.77
CA VAL A 108 7.17 -23.67 6.52
C VAL A 108 6.91 -23.64 8.03
N TRP A 109 5.86 -22.93 8.43
CA TRP A 109 5.49 -22.75 9.83
C TRP A 109 4.02 -22.34 9.97
N ARG A 110 3.44 -22.61 11.14
CA ARG A 110 2.10 -22.15 11.52
C ARG A 110 1.95 -21.97 13.03
N THR A 111 0.96 -21.19 13.46
CA THR A 111 0.69 -20.94 14.89
C THR A 111 0.01 -22.09 15.64
N GLU A 112 -0.61 -23.03 14.92
CA GLU A 112 -1.45 -24.10 15.51
C GLU A 112 -2.64 -23.59 16.33
N THR A 113 -3.11 -22.38 16.02
CA THR A 113 -4.22 -21.70 16.72
C THR A 113 -5.54 -21.76 15.96
N SER A 114 -5.70 -22.70 15.03
CA SER A 114 -6.90 -22.77 14.17
C SER A 114 -8.19 -22.80 14.99
N GLN A 115 -9.13 -21.95 14.62
CA GLN A 115 -10.48 -21.82 15.16
C GLN A 115 -11.52 -22.08 14.06
N LEU A 116 -12.78 -21.75 14.33
CA LEU A 116 -13.83 -21.74 13.31
C LEU A 116 -13.56 -20.65 12.25
N ASN A 117 -14.02 -20.92 11.03
CA ASN A 117 -13.95 -19.95 9.94
C ASN A 117 -14.71 -18.66 10.29
N GLY A 118 -14.09 -17.53 10.04
CA GLY A 118 -14.58 -16.20 10.41
C GLY A 118 -13.72 -15.08 9.85
N LYS A 119 -13.78 -13.92 10.51
CA LYS A 119 -12.96 -12.75 10.22
C LYS A 119 -11.95 -12.57 11.34
N TYR A 120 -10.67 -12.57 10.98
CA TYR A 120 -9.56 -12.35 11.89
C TYR A 120 -8.70 -11.19 11.42
N ALA A 121 -7.91 -10.66 12.34
CA ALA A 121 -6.91 -9.64 12.08
C ALA A 121 -5.68 -9.92 12.95
N LEU A 122 -4.52 -10.01 12.31
CA LEU A 122 -3.22 -9.92 12.97
C LEU A 122 -2.93 -8.44 13.18
N VAL A 123 -2.64 -8.07 14.41
CA VAL A 123 -2.40 -6.68 14.80
C VAL A 123 -1.06 -6.58 15.51
N LEU A 124 -0.15 -5.78 14.96
CA LEU A 124 1.01 -5.29 15.69
C LEU A 124 0.56 -4.11 16.57
N GLN A 125 0.69 -4.27 17.87
CA GLN A 125 0.23 -3.31 18.87
C GLN A 125 1.31 -2.27 19.19
N PRO A 126 0.93 -1.08 19.70
CA PRO A 126 1.90 -0.05 20.10
C PRO A 126 2.87 -0.45 21.21
N ASN A 127 2.63 -1.56 21.91
CA ASN A 127 3.49 -2.10 22.97
C ASN A 127 4.42 -3.22 22.47
N GLY A 128 4.49 -3.44 21.15
CA GLY A 128 5.32 -4.48 20.54
C GLY A 128 4.71 -5.87 20.51
N ASN A 129 3.52 -6.09 21.08
CA ASN A 129 2.88 -7.39 20.99
C ASN A 129 2.22 -7.60 19.63
N VAL A 130 2.25 -8.83 19.13
CA VAL A 130 1.62 -9.24 17.86
C VAL A 130 0.51 -10.22 18.17
N VAL A 131 -0.73 -9.84 17.88
CA VAL A 131 -1.93 -10.58 18.34
C VAL A 131 -2.88 -10.83 17.19
N VAL A 132 -3.37 -12.07 17.08
CA VAL A 132 -4.52 -12.42 16.22
C VAL A 132 -5.81 -12.21 17.01
N TYR A 133 -6.65 -11.31 16.53
CA TYR A 133 -8.02 -11.12 16.98
C TYR A 133 -9.00 -11.79 16.02
N GLY A 134 -10.13 -12.27 16.54
CA GLY A 134 -11.18 -12.91 15.76
C GLY A 134 -12.57 -12.36 16.03
N SER A 135 -13.52 -12.74 15.18
CA SER A 135 -14.98 -12.56 15.35
C SER A 135 -15.38 -11.14 15.79
N PRO A 136 -15.55 -10.19 14.85
CA PRO A 136 -15.96 -8.83 15.21
C PRO A 136 -17.32 -8.84 15.91
N ILE A 137 -17.40 -8.15 17.06
CA ILE A 137 -18.61 -8.07 17.88
C ILE A 137 -19.58 -7.02 17.34
N TRP A 138 -19.06 -5.94 16.73
CA TRP A 138 -19.84 -4.86 16.15
C TRP A 138 -19.18 -4.33 14.87
N SER A 139 -20.01 -3.83 13.96
CA SER A 139 -19.57 -3.16 12.72
C SER A 139 -20.56 -2.07 12.35
N THR A 140 -20.07 -0.96 11.77
CA THR A 140 -20.93 0.07 11.18
C THR A 140 -21.70 -0.45 9.97
N GLY A 141 -21.27 -1.55 9.34
CA GLY A 141 -21.88 -2.09 8.12
C GLY A 141 -21.63 -1.24 6.86
N THR A 142 -20.74 -0.25 6.91
CA THR A 142 -20.52 0.72 5.81
C THR A 142 -19.48 0.30 4.79
N HIS A 143 -19.23 -1.02 4.63
CA HIS A 143 -18.25 -1.49 3.65
C HIS A 143 -18.77 -1.23 2.24
N THR A 144 -18.14 -0.29 1.52
CA THR A 144 -18.42 -0.10 0.10
C THR A 144 -17.87 -1.31 -0.63
N GLN A 145 -18.74 -2.20 -1.12
CA GLN A 145 -18.34 -3.04 -2.24
C GLN A 145 -17.91 -2.07 -3.33
N ARG A 146 -16.64 -2.13 -3.77
CA ARG A 146 -16.30 -1.49 -5.04
C ARG A 146 -17.25 -2.13 -6.05
N LYS A 147 -18.32 -1.40 -6.40
CA LYS A 147 -19.16 -1.71 -7.55
C LYS A 147 -18.14 -1.87 -8.67
N ALA A 148 -17.94 -3.12 -9.13
CA ALA A 148 -17.15 -3.37 -10.31
C ALA A 148 -17.60 -2.29 -11.30
N MET A 149 -16.68 -1.41 -11.68
CA MET A 149 -16.98 -0.36 -12.63
C MET A 149 -17.58 -1.11 -13.81
N ASN A 150 -18.88 -0.91 -14.06
CA ASN A 150 -19.57 -1.48 -15.20
C ASN A 150 -18.74 -1.07 -16.40
N VAL A 151 -17.88 -1.96 -16.88
CA VAL A 151 -17.32 -1.85 -18.21
C VAL A 151 -18.55 -1.83 -19.09
N PRO A 152 -18.87 -0.71 -19.75
CA PRO A 152 -19.98 -0.68 -20.69
C PRO A 152 -19.70 -1.81 -21.69
N PRO A 153 -20.71 -2.60 -22.10
CA PRO A 153 -20.49 -3.62 -23.11
C PRO A 153 -19.79 -2.95 -24.29
N THR A 154 -18.63 -3.49 -24.68
CA THR A 154 -17.98 -3.07 -25.90
C THR A 154 -18.98 -3.32 -27.01
N ASN A 155 -19.62 -2.25 -27.50
CA ASN A 155 -20.33 -2.30 -28.76
C ASN A 155 -19.26 -2.65 -29.79
N SER A 156 -19.25 -3.91 -30.21
CA SER A 156 -18.71 -4.33 -31.48
C SER A 156 -19.24 -3.36 -32.53
N ALA A 157 -18.33 -2.58 -33.12
CA ALA A 157 -18.67 -1.67 -34.20
C ALA A 157 -19.35 -2.47 -35.33
N PRO A 158 -20.38 -1.92 -36.00
CA PRO A 158 -20.94 -2.56 -37.17
C PRO A 158 -19.88 -2.58 -38.28
N ASN A 159 -19.71 -3.76 -38.86
CA ASN A 159 -18.89 -3.99 -40.05
C ASN A 159 -19.53 -3.21 -41.21
N PHE A 160 -18.88 -2.16 -41.70
CA PHE A 160 -19.25 -1.54 -42.96
C PHE A 160 -18.61 -2.36 -44.09
N GLU A 161 -19.30 -3.41 -44.53
CA GLU A 161 -19.09 -3.94 -45.87
C GLU A 161 -20.02 -3.21 -46.83
N ASN A 162 -19.44 -2.52 -47.81
CA ASN A 162 -20.02 -2.22 -49.11
C ASN A 162 -18.86 -1.90 -50.07
N PRO A 163 -18.99 -2.08 -51.40
CA PRO A 163 -20.22 -2.24 -52.18
C PRO A 163 -20.57 -3.66 -52.64
#